data_AF-A0A964MS93-F1
#
_entry.id   AF-A0A964MS93-F1
#
_cell.length_a   1.000
_cell.length_b   1.000
_cell.length_c   1.000
_cell.angle_alpha   90.00
_cell.angle_beta   90.00
_cell.angle_gamma   90.00
#
_symmetry.space_group_name_H-M   'P 1'
#
loop_
_entity.id
_entity.type
_entity.pdbx_description
1 polymer ?
#
loop_
_entity_poly.entity_id
_entity_poly.type
_entity_poly.pdbx_seq_one_letter_code
_entity_poly.pdbx_strand_id
1 'polypeptide(L)'
;MSRLVYSTDKGQTCPKCGWPVGNCLCSKKAGADQPVPPRIVAKLRLEKAGRGGKSVTVVYDLPRNAAFLKELCAELKRACGTGGAVRDDTVEIQGDLRERVREVFTKKGYAIKG
;
A
#
# COMPACT_ATOMS: atom_id res chain seq x y z
N MET A 1 44.94 -32.91 24.50
CA MET A 1 45.19 -31.93 23.43
C MET A 1 43.87 -31.50 22.82
N SER A 2 43.46 -30.26 23.08
CA SER A 2 42.25 -29.63 22.57
C SER A 2 42.35 -29.44 21.05
N ARG A 3 41.42 -30.05 20.31
CA ARG A 3 41.26 -29.89 18.87
C ARG A 3 40.85 -28.45 18.58
N LEU A 4 41.77 -27.69 18.01
CA LEU A 4 41.58 -26.34 17.50
C LEU A 4 40.37 -26.31 16.56
N VAL A 5 39.30 -25.62 16.98
CA VAL A 5 38.12 -25.37 16.15
C VAL A 5 38.34 -24.02 15.46
N TYR A 6 38.68 -24.05 14.18
CA TYR A 6 38.73 -22.84 13.35
C TYR A 6 37.44 -22.78 12.52
N SER A 7 36.41 -22.11 13.04
CA SER A 7 35.29 -21.64 12.22
C SER A 7 35.53 -20.19 11.87
N THR A 8 36.29 -19.99 10.79
CA THR A 8 36.25 -18.77 10.01
C THR A 8 34.86 -18.69 9.37
N ASP A 9 34.01 -17.78 9.85
CA ASP A 9 33.26 -16.89 8.96
C ASP A 9 32.60 -15.81 9.82
N LYS A 10 32.91 -14.54 9.55
CA LYS A 10 32.17 -13.41 10.11
C LYS A 10 30.82 -13.29 9.40
N GLY A 11 29.99 -14.32 9.50
CA GLY A 11 28.60 -14.26 9.07
C GLY A 11 27.81 -13.52 10.13
N GLN A 12 27.52 -12.23 9.93
CA GLN A 12 26.56 -11.54 10.80
C GLN A 12 25.26 -12.36 10.83
N THR A 13 24.86 -12.79 12.03
CA THR A 13 23.61 -13.50 12.26
C THR A 13 22.53 -12.47 12.56
N CYS A 14 21.34 -12.66 11.99
CA CYS A 14 20.24 -11.74 12.21
C CYS A 14 19.73 -11.88 13.67
N PRO A 15 19.60 -10.78 14.43
CA PRO A 15 19.22 -10.81 15.85
C PRO A 15 17.77 -11.26 16.11
N LYS A 16 16.96 -11.42 15.04
CA LYS A 16 15.56 -11.83 15.12
C LYS A 16 15.33 -13.31 14.83
N CYS A 17 16.07 -13.89 13.88
CA CYS A 17 15.89 -15.28 13.41
C CYS A 17 17.10 -16.18 13.71
N GLY A 18 18.27 -15.62 14.04
CA GLY A 18 19.52 -16.37 14.18
C GLY A 18 20.12 -16.88 12.86
N TRP A 19 19.48 -16.63 11.71
CA TRP A 19 20.00 -17.04 10.40
C TRP A 19 21.05 -16.06 9.87
N PRO A 20 22.01 -16.54 9.03
CA PRO A 20 22.97 -15.66 8.35
C PRO A 20 22.26 -14.56 7.56
N VAL A 21 22.74 -13.31 7.66
CA VAL A 21 22.11 -12.15 7.01
C VAL A 21 21.93 -12.33 5.49
N GLY A 22 22.82 -13.06 4.82
CA GLY A 22 22.71 -13.36 3.39
C GLY A 22 21.46 -14.17 3.01
N ASN A 23 20.93 -14.97 3.94
CA ASN A 23 19.80 -15.87 3.71
C ASN A 23 18.60 -15.62 4.67
N CYS A 24 18.65 -14.65 5.59
CA CYS A 24 17.51 -14.47 6.50
C CYS A 24 16.31 -13.82 5.78
N LEU A 25 15.16 -14.49 5.87
CA LEU A 25 13.87 -14.05 5.35
C LEU A 25 13.18 -12.97 6.21
N CYS A 26 13.75 -12.60 7.37
CA CYS A 26 13.13 -11.65 8.30
C CYS A 26 12.95 -10.25 7.72
N SER A 27 13.84 -9.82 6.81
CA SER A 27 13.74 -8.51 6.16
C SER A 27 12.93 -8.55 4.87
N LYS A 28 12.72 -9.72 4.26
CA LYS A 28 11.96 -9.84 2.99
C LYS A 28 10.43 -9.75 3.19
N LYS A 29 9.92 -9.93 4.40
CA LYS A 29 8.47 -9.88 4.68
C LYS A 29 7.92 -8.51 5.12
N ALA A 30 8.79 -7.53 5.39
CA ALA A 30 8.37 -6.24 5.94
C ALA A 30 7.96 -5.19 4.88
N GLY A 31 8.16 -5.48 3.59
CA GLY A 31 7.86 -4.52 2.51
C GLY A 31 7.65 -5.17 1.15
N ALA A 32 7.17 -6.42 1.10
CA ALA A 32 6.85 -7.04 -0.18
C ALA A 32 5.52 -6.49 -0.68
N ASP A 33 5.55 -5.76 -1.81
CA ASP A 33 4.36 -5.40 -2.56
C ASP A 33 3.48 -6.63 -2.75
N GLN A 34 2.24 -6.56 -2.27
CA GLN A 34 1.30 -7.66 -2.46
C GLN A 34 0.96 -7.78 -3.95
N PRO A 35 0.81 -9.02 -4.46
CA PRO A 35 0.30 -9.21 -5.80
C PRO A 35 -1.10 -8.58 -5.90
N VAL A 36 -1.33 -7.83 -6.97
CA VAL A 36 -2.65 -7.21 -7.23
C VAL A 36 -3.64 -8.34 -7.52
N PRO A 37 -4.72 -8.49 -6.73
CA PRO A 37 -5.69 -9.55 -6.96
C PRO A 37 -6.46 -9.30 -8.26
N PRO A 38 -6.92 -10.35 -8.94
CA PRO A 38 -7.68 -10.22 -10.19
C PRO A 38 -9.02 -9.50 -10.01
N ARG A 39 -9.58 -9.51 -8.79
CA ARG A 39 -10.73 -8.70 -8.40
C ARG A 39 -10.33 -7.73 -7.31
N ILE A 40 -10.39 -6.44 -7.62
CA ILE A 40 -10.14 -5.36 -6.68
C ILE A 40 -11.48 -4.92 -6.10
N VAL A 41 -11.59 -4.94 -4.77
CA VAL A 41 -12.76 -4.48 -4.04
C VAL A 41 -12.35 -3.28 -3.19
N ALA A 42 -12.78 -2.08 -3.56
CA ALA A 42 -12.46 -0.87 -2.81
C ALA A 42 -13.64 -0.38 -1.99
N LYS A 43 -13.38 0.32 -0.90
CA LYS A 43 -14.39 1.02 -0.11
C LYS A 43 -14.15 2.52 -0.16
N LEU A 44 -15.24 3.28 -0.11
CA LEU A 44 -15.22 4.73 -0.11
C LEU A 44 -15.74 5.24 1.24
N ARG A 45 -15.05 6.22 1.82
CA ARG A 45 -15.56 6.99 2.94
C ARG A 45 -15.36 8.48 2.68
N LEU A 46 -16.22 9.29 3.29
CA LEU A 46 -16.13 10.75 3.20
C LEU A 46 -15.64 11.26 4.55
N GLU A 47 -14.48 11.92 4.56
CA GLU A 47 -13.94 12.59 5.73
C GLU A 47 -14.18 14.10 5.63
N LYS A 48 -14.76 14.68 6.68
CA LYS A 48 -15.06 16.12 6.79
C LYS A 48 -14.41 16.78 8.01
N ALA A 49 -13.81 16.00 8.92
CA ALA A 49 -13.34 16.49 10.21
C ALA A 49 -12.05 17.34 10.06
N GLY A 50 -12.03 18.50 10.73
CA GLY A 50 -10.80 19.26 11.00
C GLY A 50 -10.15 20.03 9.84
N ARG A 51 -10.73 20.06 8.62
CA ARG A 51 -10.15 20.76 7.45
C ARG A 51 -10.97 21.98 6.98
N GLY A 52 -11.51 22.77 7.91
CA GLY A 52 -12.16 24.05 7.59
C GLY A 52 -13.34 23.95 6.62
N GLY A 53 -14.13 22.87 6.70
CA GLY A 53 -15.28 22.63 5.83
C GLY A 53 -14.97 21.90 4.51
N LYS A 54 -13.71 21.60 4.21
CA LYS A 54 -13.33 20.84 3.01
C LYS A 54 -13.57 19.34 3.21
N SER A 55 -14.34 18.74 2.32
CA SER A 55 -14.56 17.29 2.27
C SER A 55 -13.41 16.58 1.54
N VAL A 56 -13.11 15.36 1.94
CA VAL A 56 -12.14 14.49 1.28
C VAL A 56 -12.74 13.10 1.14
N THR A 57 -12.67 12.56 -0.07
CA THR A 57 -13.05 11.18 -0.36
C THR A 57 -11.84 10.29 -0.13
N VAL A 58 -11.95 9.33 0.78
CA VAL A 58 -10.90 8.36 1.08
C VAL A 58 -11.28 7.00 0.53
N VAL A 59 -10.40 6.45 -0.30
CA VAL A 59 -10.49 5.11 -0.87
C VAL A 59 -9.58 4.18 -0.06
N TYR A 60 -10.16 3.12 0.50
CA TYR A 60 -9.45 2.16 1.36
C TYR A 60 -9.83 0.73 0.99
N ASP A 61 -9.20 -0.25 1.66
CA ASP A 61 -9.34 -1.69 1.35
C ASP A 61 -8.69 -2.08 0.01
N LEU A 62 -7.61 -1.38 -0.36
CA LEU A 62 -6.85 -1.60 -1.59
C LEU A 62 -5.66 -2.55 -1.32
N PRO A 63 -5.15 -3.26 -2.35
CA PRO A 63 -3.96 -4.09 -2.19
C PRO A 63 -2.75 -3.24 -1.78
N ARG A 64 -1.97 -3.76 -0.84
CA ARG A 64 -0.74 -3.13 -0.32
C ARG A 64 0.38 -3.21 -1.34
N ASN A 65 0.24 -2.43 -2.41
CA ASN A 65 1.16 -2.36 -3.52
C ASN A 65 1.40 -0.89 -3.87
N ALA A 66 2.62 -0.42 -3.63
CA ALA A 66 2.95 0.99 -3.76
C ALA A 66 2.88 1.48 -5.21
N ALA A 67 3.21 0.63 -6.18
CA ALA A 67 3.10 0.96 -7.60
C ALA A 67 1.63 1.12 -7.99
N PHE A 68 0.79 0.16 -7.63
CA PHE A 68 -0.66 0.19 -7.89
C PHE A 68 -1.33 1.41 -7.24
N LEU A 69 -1.05 1.70 -5.98
CA LEU A 69 -1.64 2.84 -5.27
C LEU A 69 -1.24 4.19 -5.89
N LYS A 70 0.03 4.32 -6.33
CA LYS A 70 0.51 5.53 -7.02
C LYS A 70 -0.16 5.72 -8.37
N GLU A 71 -0.30 4.66 -9.16
CA GLU A 71 -1.00 4.68 -10.45
C GLU A 71 -2.47 5.06 -10.26
N LEU A 72 -3.18 4.38 -9.36
CA LEU A 72 -4.57 4.65 -9.06
C LEU A 72 -4.77 6.10 -8.58
N CYS A 73 -3.88 6.60 -7.71
CA CYS A 73 -3.93 7.99 -7.27
C CYS A 73 -3.73 8.98 -8.42
N ALA A 74 -2.77 8.73 -9.32
CA ALA A 74 -2.55 9.57 -10.49
C ALA A 74 -3.76 9.61 -11.43
N GLU A 75 -4.39 8.45 -11.65
CA GLU A 75 -5.61 8.34 -12.46
C GLU A 75 -6.80 9.05 -11.83
N LEU A 76 -7.02 8.86 -10.53
CA LEU A 76 -8.10 9.55 -9.82
C LEU A 76 -7.91 11.06 -9.84
N LYS A 77 -6.67 11.56 -9.66
CA LYS A 77 -6.37 13.00 -9.83
C LYS A 77 -6.71 13.49 -11.23
N ARG A 78 -6.34 12.74 -12.28
CA ARG A 78 -6.63 13.09 -13.69
C ARG A 78 -8.13 13.08 -13.98
N ALA A 79 -8.87 12.09 -13.47
CA ALA A 79 -10.31 11.96 -13.69
C ALA A 79 -11.13 12.99 -12.88
N CYS A 80 -10.69 13.29 -11.67
CA CYS A 80 -11.38 14.20 -10.76
C CYS A 80 -11.00 15.67 -10.97
N GLY A 81 -9.82 15.94 -11.54
CA GLY A 81 -9.28 17.29 -11.68
C GLY A 81 -8.89 17.92 -10.34
N THR A 82 -8.70 17.12 -9.30
CA THR A 82 -8.39 17.60 -7.94
C THR A 82 -7.07 17.04 -7.42
N GLY A 83 -6.57 17.66 -6.35
CA GLY A 83 -5.43 17.14 -5.61
C GLY A 83 -5.78 15.86 -4.85
N GLY A 84 -4.78 15.02 -4.66
CA GLY A 84 -4.90 13.79 -3.90
C GLY A 84 -3.55 13.22 -3.51
N ALA A 85 -3.53 12.36 -2.50
CA ALA A 85 -2.32 11.74 -1.97
C ALA A 85 -2.58 10.28 -1.59
N VAL A 86 -1.56 9.45 -1.73
CA VAL A 86 -1.55 8.12 -1.12
C VAL A 86 -1.08 8.28 0.32
N ARG A 87 -1.87 7.81 1.29
CA ARG A 87 -1.50 7.72 2.70
C ARG A 87 -1.56 6.26 3.12
N ASP A 88 -0.41 5.73 3.50
CA ASP A 88 -0.24 4.33 3.87
C ASP A 88 -0.79 3.40 2.78
N ASP A 89 -1.94 2.77 3.03
CA ASP A 89 -2.62 1.85 2.11
C ASP A 89 -3.91 2.44 1.51
N THR A 90 -4.07 3.77 1.60
CA THR A 90 -5.30 4.48 1.20
C THR A 90 -5.01 5.61 0.23
N VAL A 91 -6.01 5.94 -0.60
CA VAL A 91 -5.93 7.07 -1.53
C VAL A 91 -6.92 8.13 -1.09
N GLU A 92 -6.43 9.33 -0.80
CA GLU A 92 -7.25 10.49 -0.44
C GLU A 92 -7.39 11.42 -1.65
N ILE A 93 -8.63 11.81 -1.96
CA ILE A 93 -8.97 12.76 -3.03
C ILE A 93 -9.74 13.94 -2.43
N GLN A 94 -9.34 15.16 -2.75
CA GLN A 94 -10.03 16.36 -2.27
C GLN A 94 -11.40 16.50 -2.94
N GLY A 95 -12.42 16.80 -2.13
CA GLY A 95 -13.82 16.96 -2.54
C GLY A 95 -14.70 15.76 -2.19
N ASP A 96 -16.02 15.96 -2.34
CA ASP A 96 -17.00 14.87 -2.35
C ASP A 96 -17.19 14.42 -3.80
N LEU A 97 -16.34 13.48 -4.23
CA LEU A 97 -16.30 12.99 -5.60
C LEU A 97 -16.61 11.51 -5.68
N ARG A 98 -17.34 10.98 -4.68
CA ARG A 98 -17.69 9.57 -4.56
C ARG A 98 -18.34 8.99 -5.83
N GLU A 99 -19.15 9.79 -6.53
CA GLU A 99 -19.82 9.36 -7.77
C GLU A 99 -18.83 9.26 -8.94
N ARG A 100 -17.98 10.27 -9.13
CA ARG A 100 -16.92 10.21 -10.15
C ARG A 100 -15.94 9.08 -9.89
N VAL A 101 -15.55 8.87 -8.62
CA VAL A 101 -14.69 7.75 -8.24
C VAL A 101 -15.38 6.42 -8.56
N ARG A 102 -16.68 6.29 -8.29
CA ARG A 102 -17.45 5.10 -8.68
C ARG A 102 -17.44 4.86 -10.18
N GLU A 103 -17.67 5.88 -10.99
CA GLU A 103 -17.63 5.75 -12.46
C GLU A 103 -16.26 5.27 -12.96
N VAL A 104 -15.17 5.82 -12.42
CA VAL A 104 -13.80 5.43 -12.80
C VAL A 104 -13.53 3.96 -12.46
N PHE A 105 -13.94 3.53 -11.26
CA PHE A 105 -13.79 2.15 -10.82
C PHE A 105 -14.63 1.18 -11.65
N THR A 106 -15.89 1.53 -11.94
CA THR A 106 -16.77 0.73 -12.81
C THR A 106 -16.16 0.56 -14.20
N LYS A 107 -15.62 1.64 -14.80
CA LYS A 107 -14.93 1.59 -16.11
C LYS A 107 -13.70 0.68 -16.10
N LYS A 108 -13.05 0.52 -14.95
CA LYS A 108 -11.89 -0.36 -14.75
C LYS A 108 -12.25 -1.80 -14.36
N GLY A 109 -13.54 -2.09 -14.12
CA GLY A 109 -13.98 -3.39 -13.62
C GLY A 109 -13.65 -3.64 -12.14
N TYR A 110 -13.39 -2.58 -11.37
CA TYR A 110 -13.18 -2.70 -9.92
C TYR A 110 -14.53 -2.67 -9.20
N ALA A 111 -14.68 -3.56 -8.22
CA ALA A 111 -15.86 -3.57 -7.38
C ALA A 111 -15.72 -2.49 -6.30
N ILE A 112 -16.78 -1.72 -6.09
CA ILE A 112 -16.86 -0.83 -4.93
C ILE A 112 -17.86 -1.41 -3.95
N LYS A 113 -17.41 -1.60 -2.71
CA LYS A 113 -18.25 -1.95 -1.58
C LYS A 113 -18.57 -0.65 -0.83
N GLY A 114 -19.81 -0.21 -0.93
CA GLY A 114 -20.31 1.05 -0.39
C GLY A 114 -21.53 0.83 0.48
#